data_AF-A0A151RDB9-F1
#
_entry.id   AF-A0A151RDB9-F1
#
_cell.length_a   1.000
_cell.length_b   1.000
_cell.length_c   1.000
_cell.angle_alpha   90.00
_cell.angle_beta   90.00
_cell.angle_gamma   90.00
#
_symmetry.space_group_name_H-M   'P 1'
#
loop_
_entity.id
_entity.type
_entity.pdbx_description
1 polymer ?
#
loop_
_entity_poly.entity_id
_entity_poly.type
_entity_poly.pdbx_seq_one_letter_code
_entity_poly.pdbx_strand_id
1 'polypeptide(L)' 'HWKATKKVMRYLQGIKNFMLIYKRTNSLEVIGYFDLDFADCIDTRKSTSGYVFMLACGAVSWSDRK' A
#
# COMPACT_ATOMS: atom_id res chain seq x y z
N HIS A 1 -7.46 -24.08 -0.14
CA HIS A 1 -7.25 -22.96 0.83
C HIS A 1 -6.12 -23.18 1.83
N TRP A 2 -5.97 -24.38 2.44
CA TRP A 2 -4.93 -24.66 3.45
C TRP A 2 -3.48 -24.31 3.07
N LYS A 3 -3.09 -24.56 1.81
CA LYS A 3 -1.75 -24.21 1.30
C LYS A 3 -1.46 -22.70 1.36
N ALA A 4 -2.45 -21.87 1.05
CA ALA A 4 -2.32 -20.41 1.11
C ALA A 4 -2.20 -19.92 2.55
N THR A 5 -3.05 -20.44 3.45
CA THR A 5 -2.98 -20.13 4.90
C THR A 5 -1.61 -20.47 5.48
N LYS A 6 -1.08 -21.67 5.17
CA LYS A 6 0.28 -22.07 5.59
C LYS A 6 1.38 -21.17 5.04
N LYS A 7 1.22 -20.60 3.84
CA LYS A 7 2.19 -19.66 3.26
C LYS A 7 2.18 -18.34 4.03
N VAL A 8 1.00 -17.79 4.32
CA VAL A 8 0.84 -16.56 5.11
C VAL A 8 1.44 -16.75 6.51
N MET A 9 1.10 -17.82 7.21
CA MET A 9 1.61 -18.07 8.56
C MET A 9 3.14 -18.23 8.60
N ARG A 10 3.73 -18.93 7.63
CA ARG A 10 5.20 -19.06 7.54
C ARG A 10 5.88 -17.72 7.27
N TYR A 11 5.28 -16.88 6.43
CA TYR A 11 5.77 -15.54 6.17
C TYR A 11 5.77 -14.71 7.45
N LEU A 12 4.62 -14.63 8.15
CA LEU A 12 4.47 -13.91 9.42
C LEU A 12 5.47 -14.41 10.47
N GLN A 13 5.65 -15.73 10.59
CA GLN A 13 6.61 -16.31 11.52
C GLN A 13 8.06 -15.92 11.19
N GLY A 14 8.41 -15.87 9.90
CA GLY A 14 9.75 -15.52 9.44
C GLY A 14 10.09 -14.05 9.66
N ILE A 15 9.10 -13.16 9.59
CA ILE A 15 9.29 -11.71 9.73
C ILE A 15 9.03 -11.18 11.15
N LYS A 16 8.75 -12.04 12.14
CA LYS A 16 8.32 -11.59 13.49
C LYS A 16 9.30 -10.65 14.20
N ASN A 17 10.60 -10.77 13.89
CA ASN A 17 11.68 -9.97 14.48
C ASN A 17 12.13 -8.84 13.55
N PHE A 18 11.53 -8.70 12.38
CA PHE A 18 11.87 -7.67 11.41
C PHE A 18 11.17 -6.38 11.82
N MET A 19 11.85 -5.26 11.64
CA MET A 19 11.31 -3.94 11.88
C MET A 19 11.51 -3.08 10.63
N LEU A 20 10.58 -2.18 10.39
CA LEU A 20 10.71 -1.19 9.34
C LEU A 20 11.69 -0.12 9.80
N ILE A 21 12.80 0.06 9.08
CA ILE A 21 13.83 1.05 9.41
C ILE A 21 13.73 2.19 8.42
N TYR A 22 13.45 3.39 8.94
CA TYR A 22 13.47 4.61 8.16
C TYR A 22 14.78 5.35 8.36
N LYS A 23 15.25 6.01 7.29
CA LYS A 23 16.34 6.97 7.43
C LYS A 23 15.84 8.13 8.28
N ARG A 24 16.66 8.57 9.24
CA ARG A 24 16.37 9.77 10.02
C ARG A 24 16.24 10.97 9.09
N THR A 25 15.09 11.64 9.13
CA THR A 25 14.82 12.90 8.44
C THR A 25 14.57 14.01 9.45
N ASN A 26 14.92 15.24 9.10
CA ASN A 26 14.67 16.39 9.98
C ASN A 26 13.18 16.78 9.99
N SER A 27 12.45 16.46 8.93
CA SER A 27 11.00 16.55 8.87
C SER A 27 10.39 15.16 8.69
N LEU A 28 9.48 14.80 9.60
CA LEU A 28 8.69 13.58 9.50
C LEU A 28 7.36 13.96 8.85
N GLU A 29 7.37 14.04 7.52
CA GLU A 29 6.20 14.42 6.74
C GLU A 29 5.53 13.17 6.14
N VAL A 30 4.20 13.17 6.20
CA VAL A 30 3.37 12.19 5.47
C VAL A 30 2.97 12.84 4.15
N ILE A 31 3.38 12.22 3.04
CA ILE A 31 3.05 12.69 1.68
C ILE A 31 2.03 11.73 1.07
N GLY A 32 0.86 12.24 0.72
CA GLY A 32 -0.18 11.45 0.05
C GLY A 32 -0.26 11.77 -1.44
N TYR A 33 -0.38 10.73 -2.27
CA TYR A 33 -0.73 10.82 -3.67
C TYR A 33 -2.08 10.16 -3.88
N PHE A 34 -2.90 10.74 -4.76
CA PHE A 34 -4.21 10.24 -5.11
C PHE A 34 -4.35 10.27 -6.62
N ASP A 35 -4.80 9.16 -7.18
CA ASP A 35 -5.05 8.98 -8.59
C ASP A 35 -6.54 8.69 -8.81
N LEU A 36 -7.12 9.37 -9.80
CA LEU A 36 -8.53 9.33 -10.12
C LEU A 36 -8.71 9.27 -11.64
N ASP A 37 -9.01 8.08 -12.14
CA ASP A 37 -9.36 7.89 -13.54
C ASP A 37 -10.87 7.95 -13.71
N PHE A 38 -11.38 9.14 -14.06
CA PHE A 38 -12.77 9.36 -14.43
C PHE A 38 -13.00 9.30 -15.95
N ALA A 39 -11.96 9.54 -16.77
CA ALA A 39 -12.09 9.80 -18.20
C ALA A 39 -12.20 8.57 -19.11
N ASP A 40 -11.85 7.37 -18.63
CA ASP A 40 -11.83 6.14 -19.44
C ASP A 40 -13.12 5.29 -19.32
N CYS A 41 -14.20 5.91 -18.83
CA CYS A 41 -15.37 5.19 -18.37
C CYS A 41 -16.66 5.53 -19.14
N ILE A 42 -16.67 5.32 -20.47
CA ILE A 42 -17.88 5.50 -21.29
C ILE A 42 -18.89 4.35 -21.07
N ASP A 43 -18.43 3.12 -20.81
CA ASP A 43 -19.32 1.94 -20.75
C ASP A 43 -19.51 1.31 -19.35
N THR A 44 -18.60 1.49 -18.38
CA THR A 44 -18.64 0.71 -17.12
C THR A 44 -19.01 1.51 -15.86
N ARG A 45 -19.09 2.85 -15.91
CA ARG A 45 -19.37 3.76 -14.77
C ARG A 45 -18.55 3.50 -13.48
N LYS A 46 -17.44 2.77 -13.56
CA LYS A 46 -16.51 2.52 -12.45
C LYS A 46 -15.32 3.45 -12.59
N SER A 47 -15.22 4.41 -11.67
CA SER A 47 -13.99 5.18 -11.48
C SER A 47 -12.96 4.30 -10.80
N THR A 48 -11.78 4.18 -11.38
CA THR A 48 -10.64 3.58 -10.68
C THR A 48 -10.01 4.68 -9.85
N SER A 49 -9.91 4.48 -8.55
CA SER A 49 -9.31 5.45 -7.63
C SER A 49 -8.24 4.76 -6.79
N GLY A 50 -7.03 5.29 -6.82
CA GLY A 50 -5.90 4.78 -6.04
C GLY A 50 -5.34 5.84 -5.11
N TYR A 51 -4.80 5.45 -3.96
CA TYR A 51 -3.98 6.34 -3.15
C TYR A 51 -2.72 5.64 -2.68
N VAL A 52 -1.68 6.42 -2.39
CA VAL A 52 -0.49 5.98 -1.66
C VAL A 52 -0.02 7.08 -0.71
N PHE A 53 0.20 6.71 0.55
CA PHE A 53 0.81 7.53 1.58
C PHE A 53 2.26 7.08 1.80
N MET A 54 3.16 8.05 1.79
CA MET A 54 4.60 7.90 1.96
C MET A 54 5.05 8.54 3.26
N LEU A 55 5.94 7.87 3.99
CA LEU A 55 6.62 8.37 5.18
C LEU A 55 8.12 8.10 5.02
N ALA A 56 8.97 9.11 5.20
CA ALA A 56 10.43 8.97 5.11
C ALA A 56 10.89 8.17 3.86
N CYS A 57 10.30 8.52 2.70
CA CYS A 57 10.52 7.87 1.39
C CYS A 57 10.04 6.42 1.25
N GLY A 58 9.32 5.86 2.22
CA GLY A 58 8.70 4.52 2.13
C GLY A 58 7.17 4.57 2.12
N ALA A 59 6.52 3.72 1.33
CA ALA A 59 5.06 3.61 1.31
C ALA A 59 4.55 2.94 2.60
N VAL A 60 3.66 3.61 3.32
CA VAL A 60 3.07 3.14 4.59
C VAL A 60 1.63 2.66 4.44
N SER A 61 0.90 3.20 3.47
CA SER A 61 -0.48 2.81 3.21
C SER A 61 -0.78 3.07 1.74
N TRP A 62 -1.46 2.15 1.09
CA TRP A 62 -1.95 2.33 -0.26
C TRP A 62 -3.23 1.52 -0.42
N SER A 63 -4.08 1.97 -1.32
CA SER A 63 -5.24 1.21 -1.77
C SER A 63 -5.46 1.52 -3.24
N ASP A 64 -5.94 0.52 -3.95
CA ASP A 64 -6.49 0.69 -5.28
C ASP A 64 -7.94 0.21 -5.23
N ARG A 65 -8.85 1.02 -5.76
CA ARG A 65 -10.28 0.73 -5.81
C ARG A 65 -10.70 0.78 -7.27
N LYS A 66 -11.06 -0.40 -7.79
CA LYS A 66 -11.72 -0.59 -9.08
C LYS A 66 -13.24 -0.61 -8.94
#